data_AF-E9CQ52-F1
#
_entry.id   AF-E9CQ52-F1
#
_cell.length_a   1.000
_cell.length_b   1.000
_cell.length_c   1.000
_cell.angle_alpha   90.00
_cell.angle_beta   90.00
_cell.angle_gamma   90.00
#
_symmetry.space_group_name_H-M   'P 1'
#
loop_
_entity.id
_entity.type
_entity.pdbx_description
1 polymer ?
#
loop_
_entity_poly.entity_id
_entity_poly.type
_entity_poly.pdbx_seq_one_letter_code
_entity_poly.pdbx_strand_id
1 'polypeptide(L)'
;MLNKLSSLKCPVLLAINKVDNVTDKSKLLPHIAFLSQQMNFLDVVPISAEKGINIDTIAGIVRKLLPEAEHHFPDDYITDRSQRFMASEIIREKLMRFLGEELPYS
;
A
#
# COMPACT_ATOMS: atom_id res chain seq x y z
N MET A 1 10.50 11.80 -2.04
CA MET A 1 9.44 10.96 -2.64
C MET A 1 8.14 11.74 -2.83
N LEU A 2 7.65 12.49 -1.81
CA LEU A 2 6.44 13.33 -1.92
C LEU A 2 6.46 14.33 -3.10
N ASN A 3 7.60 14.95 -3.39
CA ASN A 3 7.73 15.92 -4.49
C ASN A 3 7.42 15.36 -5.88
N LYS A 4 7.43 14.02 -6.07
CA LYS A 4 7.04 13.38 -7.34
C LYS A 4 5.53 13.17 -7.45
N LEU A 5 4.82 13.17 -6.32
CA LEU A 5 3.36 12.96 -6.28
C LEU A 5 2.61 14.29 -6.39
N SER A 6 3.19 15.38 -5.88
CA SER A 6 2.57 16.72 -5.96
C SER A 6 2.46 17.26 -7.40
N SER A 7 3.23 16.73 -8.34
CA SER A 7 3.17 17.10 -9.76
C SER A 7 2.19 16.25 -10.59
N LEU A 8 1.62 15.20 -10.00
CA LEU A 8 0.67 14.33 -10.69
C LEU A 8 -0.75 14.92 -10.61
N LYS A 9 -1.53 14.71 -11.67
CA LYS A 9 -2.92 15.17 -11.76
C LYS A 9 -3.95 14.15 -11.23
N CYS A 10 -3.49 13.00 -10.74
CA CYS A 10 -4.36 11.95 -10.21
C CYS A 10 -4.64 12.16 -8.72
N PRO A 11 -5.82 11.73 -8.22
CA PRO A 11 -6.10 11.74 -6.78
C PRO A 11 -5.13 10.80 -6.05
N VAL A 12 -4.57 11.28 -4.93
CA VAL A 12 -3.61 10.51 -4.11
C VAL A 12 -4.25 10.15 -2.78
N LEU A 13 -4.27 8.86 -2.47
CA LEU A 13 -4.74 8.31 -1.20
C LEU A 13 -3.53 8.07 -0.26
N LEU A 14 -3.59 8.55 0.98
CA LEU A 14 -2.56 8.26 1.97
C LEU A 14 -2.95 7.02 2.80
N ALA A 15 -2.29 5.90 2.57
CA ALA A 15 -2.46 4.69 3.37
C ALA A 15 -1.33 4.56 4.40
N ILE A 16 -1.66 4.67 5.69
CA ILE A 16 -0.69 4.54 6.79
C ILE A 16 -0.76 3.11 7.30
N ASN A 17 0.19 2.26 6.91
CA ASN A 17 0.17 0.84 7.25
C ASN A 17 0.79 0.51 8.63
N LYS A 18 0.53 -0.70 9.12
CA LYS A 18 1.03 -1.26 10.39
C LYS A 18 0.56 -0.51 11.64
N VAL A 19 -0.62 0.09 11.59
CA VAL A 19 -1.17 0.82 12.75
C VAL A 19 -1.43 -0.07 13.96
N ASP A 20 -1.50 -1.38 13.75
CA ASP A 20 -1.64 -2.38 14.81
C ASP A 20 -0.36 -2.59 15.62
N ASN A 21 0.81 -2.20 15.09
CA ASN A 21 2.08 -2.22 15.80
C ASN A 21 2.33 -0.94 16.60
N VAL A 22 1.43 0.04 16.51
CA VAL A 22 1.52 1.29 17.27
C VAL A 22 0.88 1.05 18.64
N THR A 23 1.72 0.84 19.65
CA THR A 23 1.29 0.62 21.05
C THR A 23 0.59 1.84 21.63
N ASP A 24 1.05 3.04 21.29
CA ASP A 24 0.49 4.30 21.77
C ASP A 24 -0.31 5.01 20.66
N LYS A 25 -1.62 4.77 20.66
CA LYS A 25 -2.55 5.39 19.70
C LYS A 25 -2.61 6.93 19.83
N SER A 26 -2.21 7.50 20.97
CA SER A 26 -2.19 8.95 21.15
C SER A 26 -1.14 9.62 20.25
N LYS A 27 -0.08 8.91 19.87
CA LYS A 27 0.96 9.39 18.92
C LYS A 27 0.54 9.28 17.47
N LEU A 28 -0.42 8.42 17.16
CA LEU A 28 -0.89 8.20 15.80
C LEU A 28 -1.64 9.42 15.27
N LEU A 29 -2.51 10.04 16.07
CA LEU A 29 -3.30 11.20 15.65
C LEU A 29 -2.44 12.42 15.28
N PRO A 30 -1.46 12.87 16.09
CA PRO A 30 -0.53 13.93 15.70
C PRO A 30 0.26 13.61 14.44
N HIS A 31 0.66 12.33 14.26
CA HIS A 31 1.40 11.93 13.08
C HIS A 31 0.55 11.94 11.81
N ILE A 32 -0.70 11.47 11.89
CA ILE A 32 -1.68 11.58 10.82
C ILE A 32 -1.88 13.04 10.43
N ALA A 33 -2.07 13.93 11.42
CA ALA A 33 -2.25 15.36 11.18
C ALA A 33 -1.02 16.01 10.53
N PHE A 34 0.19 15.63 10.95
CA PHE A 34 1.42 16.10 10.33
C PHE A 34 1.54 15.65 8.87
N LEU A 35 1.23 14.38 8.58
CA LEU A 35 1.30 13.83 7.23
C LEU A 35 0.22 14.42 6.33
N SER A 36 -1.01 14.60 6.82
CA SER A 36 -2.11 15.15 6.03
C SER A 36 -1.86 16.60 5.58
N GLN A 37 -0.99 17.33 6.28
CA GLN A 37 -0.58 18.69 5.91
C GLN A 37 0.48 18.74 4.80
N GLN A 38 1.14 17.62 4.47
CA GLN A 38 2.25 17.63 3.50
C GLN A 38 1.78 17.83 2.06
N MET A 39 0.56 17.41 1.74
CA MET A 39 -0.09 17.63 0.45
C MET A 39 -1.60 17.38 0.56
N ASN A 40 -2.35 17.84 -0.43
CA ASN A 40 -3.78 17.58 -0.49
C ASN A 40 -4.05 16.13 -0.92
N PHE A 41 -4.23 15.24 0.06
CA PHE A 41 -4.67 13.87 -0.19
C PHE A 41 -6.18 13.83 -0.39
N LEU A 42 -6.64 12.89 -1.23
CA LEU A 42 -8.06 12.60 -1.37
C LEU A 42 -8.66 12.11 -0.05
N ASP A 43 -7.95 11.21 0.63
CA ASP A 43 -8.32 10.67 1.93
C ASP A 43 -7.07 10.13 2.64
N VAL A 44 -7.17 9.97 3.97
CA VAL A 44 -6.09 9.45 4.82
C VAL A 44 -6.62 8.25 5.60
N VAL A 45 -6.15 7.05 5.25
CA VAL A 45 -6.68 5.80 5.79
C VAL A 45 -5.59 5.07 6.58
N PRO A 46 -5.69 5.01 7.92
CA PRO A 46 -4.85 4.14 8.73
C PRO A 46 -5.25 2.68 8.51
N ILE A 47 -4.32 1.82 8.10
CA ILE A 47 -4.57 0.41 7.79
C ILE A 47 -3.63 -0.54 8.53
N SER A 48 -4.08 -1.79 8.63
CA SER A 48 -3.19 -2.93 8.91
C SER A 48 -3.39 -3.95 7.80
N ALA A 49 -2.43 -4.02 6.88
CA ALA A 49 -2.47 -4.98 5.77
C ALA A 49 -2.46 -6.43 6.25
N GLU A 50 -1.77 -6.71 7.37
CA GLU A 50 -1.68 -8.04 7.95
C GLU A 50 -2.98 -8.46 8.64
N LYS A 51 -3.62 -7.54 9.37
CA LYS A 51 -4.87 -7.82 10.11
C LYS A 51 -6.13 -7.47 9.32
N GLY A 52 -6.00 -6.99 8.09
CA GLY A 52 -7.12 -6.58 7.23
C GLY A 52 -7.85 -5.31 7.69
N ILE A 53 -7.26 -4.50 8.58
CA ILE A 53 -7.92 -3.30 9.12
C ILE A 53 -8.02 -2.22 8.02
N ASN A 54 -9.23 -1.74 7.76
CA ASN A 54 -9.56 -0.65 6.82
C ASN A 54 -9.14 -0.91 5.36
N ILE A 55 -8.90 -2.17 4.97
CA ILE A 55 -8.59 -2.54 3.58
C ILE A 55 -9.82 -2.41 2.68
N ASP A 56 -10.99 -2.73 3.23
CA ASP A 56 -12.31 -2.52 2.64
C ASP A 56 -12.59 -1.03 2.36
N THR A 57 -12.19 -0.14 3.25
CA THR A 57 -12.29 1.31 3.04
C THR A 57 -11.49 1.75 1.82
N ILE A 58 -10.25 1.27 1.68
CA ILE A 58 -9.42 1.54 0.49
C ILE A 58 -10.09 0.99 -0.76
N ALA A 59 -10.56 -0.25 -0.74
CA ALA A 59 -11.23 -0.87 -1.88
C ALA A 59 -12.48 -0.09 -2.30
N GLY A 60 -13.26 0.41 -1.34
CA GLY A 60 -14.42 1.25 -1.57
C GLY A 60 -14.07 2.60 -2.21
N ILE A 61 -12.99 3.25 -1.78
CA ILE A 61 -12.51 4.49 -2.38
C ILE A 61 -12.04 4.24 -3.82
N VAL A 62 -11.22 3.22 -4.04
CA VAL A 62 -10.73 2.85 -5.37
C VAL A 62 -11.91 2.59 -6.32
N ARG A 63 -12.91 1.80 -5.88
CA ARG A 63 -14.09 1.49 -6.70
C ARG A 63 -14.87 2.73 -7.11
N LYS A 64 -14.97 3.75 -6.25
CA LYS A 64 -15.66 5.02 -6.55
C LYS A 64 -14.90 5.89 -7.55
N LEU A 65 -13.59 5.69 -7.68
CA LEU A 65 -12.72 6.46 -8.58
C LEU A 65 -12.50 5.78 -9.93
N LEU A 66 -12.96 4.52 -10.09
CA LEU A 66 -12.86 3.84 -11.38
C LEU A 66 -13.76 4.54 -12.39
N PRO A 67 -13.23 4.94 -13.56
CA PRO A 67 -14.06 5.49 -14.63
C PRO A 67 -14.96 4.40 -15.20
N GLU A 68 -16.11 4.82 -15.72
CA GLU A 68 -16.96 3.93 -16.50
C GLU A 68 -16.25 3.57 -17.81
N ALA A 69 -15.93 2.29 -17.96
CA ALA A 69 -15.20 1.75 -19.11
C ALA A 69 -15.47 0.24 -19.22
N GLU A 70 -15.25 -0.31 -20.41
CA GLU A 70 -15.21 -1.76 -20.58
C GLU A 70 -13.98 -2.35 -19.87
N HIS A 71 -14.11 -3.58 -19.37
CA HIS A 71 -12.96 -4.29 -18.80
C HIS A 71 -11.92 -4.54 -19.88
N HIS A 72 -10.76 -3.91 -19.75
CA HIS A 72 -9.65 -4.08 -20.69
C HIS A 72 -8.97 -5.46 -20.59
N PHE A 73 -9.15 -6.18 -19.47
CA PHE A 73 -8.57 -7.50 -19.23
C PHE A 73 -9.68 -8.52 -18.95
N PRO A 74 -9.56 -9.76 -19.45
CA PRO A 74 -10.42 -10.87 -19.04
C PRO A 74 -10.34 -11.12 -17.52
N ASP A 75 -11.41 -11.65 -16.92
CA ASP A 75 -11.50 -11.87 -15.47
C ASP A 75 -10.38 -12.78 -14.92
N ASP A 76 -9.96 -13.78 -15.71
CA ASP A 76 -8.90 -14.74 -15.35
C ASP A 76 -7.52 -14.33 -15.88
N TYR A 77 -7.35 -13.08 -16.31
CA TYR A 77 -6.09 -12.62 -16.87
C TYR A 77 -5.01 -12.52 -15.79
N ILE A 78 -4.12 -13.51 -15.76
CA ILE A 78 -2.91 -13.48 -14.94
C ILE A 78 -1.97 -12.44 -15.55
N THR A 79 -2.01 -11.21 -15.04
CA THR A 79 -1.02 -10.17 -15.38
C THR A 79 0.42 -10.66 -15.15
N ASP A 80 1.36 -10.13 -15.94
CA ASP A 80 2.80 -10.48 -16.09
C ASP A 80 3.69 -10.45 -14.83
N ARG A 81 3.17 -10.71 -13.64
CA ARG A 81 3.99 -11.34 -12.58
C ARG A 81 4.14 -12.79 -12.96
N SER A 82 5.07 -13.05 -13.88
CA SER A 82 5.46 -14.40 -14.28
C SER A 82 5.56 -15.28 -13.03
N GLN A 83 5.17 -16.55 -13.10
CA GLN A 83 5.36 -17.49 -11.99
C GLN A 83 6.77 -17.43 -11.40
N ARG A 84 7.77 -17.02 -12.21
CA ARG A 84 9.14 -16.70 -11.77
C ARG A 84 9.21 -15.54 -10.79
N PHE A 85 8.53 -14.41 -11.00
CA PHE A 85 8.49 -13.30 -10.03
C PHE A 85 7.90 -13.76 -8.70
N MET A 86 6.77 -14.49 -8.73
CA MET A 86 6.19 -15.03 -7.49
C MET A 86 7.10 -16.04 -6.82
N ALA A 87 7.72 -16.95 -7.58
CA ALA A 87 8.68 -17.91 -7.05
C ALA A 87 9.90 -17.19 -6.44
N SER A 88 10.45 -16.17 -7.09
CA SER A 88 11.52 -15.34 -6.56
C SER A 88 11.12 -14.62 -5.29
N GLU A 89 9.91 -14.09 -5.21
CA GLU A 89 9.43 -13.40 -4.02
C GLU A 89 9.19 -14.34 -2.84
N ILE A 90 8.66 -15.54 -3.10
CA ILE A 90 8.51 -16.61 -2.10
C ILE A 90 9.88 -17.07 -1.61
N ILE A 91 10.83 -17.32 -2.52
CA ILE A 91 12.20 -17.71 -2.17
C ILE A 91 12.87 -16.60 -1.36
N ARG A 92 12.74 -15.33 -1.77
CA ARG A 92 13.27 -14.17 -1.05
C ARG A 92 12.68 -14.04 0.34
N GLU A 93 11.36 -14.23 0.50
CA GLU A 93 10.70 -14.24 1.80
C GLU A 93 11.24 -15.36 2.71
N LYS A 94 11.42 -16.58 2.18
CA LYS A 94 12.00 -17.69 2.96
C LYS A 94 13.46 -17.43 3.31
N LEU A 95 14.26 -16.93 2.37
CA LEU A 95 15.65 -16.58 2.62
C LEU A 95 15.75 -15.53 3.73
N MET A 96 15.01 -14.42 3.65
CA MET A 96 15.01 -13.40 4.70
C MET A 96 14.53 -13.92 6.06
N ARG A 97 13.53 -14.80 6.08
CA ARG A 97 13.00 -15.39 7.31
C ARG A 97 13.97 -16.35 7.99
N PHE A 98 14.77 -17.10 7.22
CA PHE A 98 15.69 -18.12 7.74
C PHE A 98 17.14 -17.63 7.88
N LEU A 99 17.58 -16.64 7.11
CA LEU A 99 18.95 -16.10 7.16
C LEU A 99 19.11 -14.82 8.01
N GLY A 100 18.04 -14.15 8.44
CA GLY A 100 18.15 -12.96 9.28
C GLY A 100 18.95 -11.81 8.62
N GLU A 101 19.66 -11.01 9.44
CA GLU A 101 20.33 -9.73 9.09
C GLU A 101 21.56 -9.83 8.15
N GLU A 102 21.92 -11.01 7.64
CA GLU A 102 23.16 -11.19 6.83
C GLU A 102 22.94 -11.22 5.31
N LEU A 103 21.77 -10.85 4.80
CA LEU A 103 21.60 -10.72 3.34
C LEU A 103 22.08 -9.34 2.85
N PRO A 104 23.17 -9.26 2.04
CA PRO A 104 23.58 -8.00 1.46
C PRO A 104 22.50 -7.50 0.50
N TYR A 105 22.06 -6.26 0.69
CA TYR A 105 21.22 -5.57 -0.27
C TYR A 105 22.05 -5.33 -1.56
N SER A 106 21.65 -5.94 -2.66
CA SER A 106 22.11 -5.61 -4.02
C SER A 106 20.95 -5.73 -4.99
#